data_AF-A0A060C039-F1
#
_entry.id   AF-A0A060C039-F1
#
_cell.length_a   1.000
_cell.length_b   1.000
_cell.length_c   1.000
_cell.angle_alpha   90.00
_cell.angle_beta   90.00
_cell.angle_gamma   90.00
#
_symmetry.space_group_name_H-M   'P 1'
#
loop_
_entity.id
_entity.type
_entity.pdbx_description
1 polymer ?
#
loop_
_entity_poly.entity_id
_entity_poly.type
_entity_poly.pdbx_seq_one_letter_code
_entity_poly.pdbx_strand_id
1 'polypeptide(L)'
;MLRQFGRDYHATQAAAVLADLDGGVRAMVGGRDYGTSQFNRAVDAMRQPGSSFKPYVYATALMNGFTPKSIVVDGPVCIGNWCPQNYGRSYSGSITLTTAITRSINVIPVKLSIAIGKGNAKAGRAKIARPHA
;
A
#
# COMPACT_ATOMS: atom_id res chain seq x y z
N MET A 1 16.16 12.76 10.22
CA MET A 1 15.53 12.41 8.92
C MET A 1 14.97 13.63 8.18
N LEU A 2 13.88 14.29 8.61
CA LEU A 2 13.30 15.43 7.86
C LEU A 2 14.27 16.62 7.68
N ARG A 3 15.04 16.98 8.71
CA ARG A 3 16.04 18.06 8.60
C ARG A 3 17.22 17.72 7.68
N GLN A 4 17.53 16.44 7.54
CA GLN A 4 18.69 15.94 6.79
C GLN A 4 18.35 15.68 5.32
N PHE A 5 17.20 15.03 5.05
CA PHE A 5 16.82 14.56 3.71
C PHE A 5 15.57 15.26 3.15
N GLY A 6 14.90 16.13 3.92
CA GLY A 6 13.64 16.73 3.49
C GLY A 6 13.76 17.53 2.20
N ARG A 7 14.92 18.15 1.93
CA ARG A 7 15.15 18.89 0.68
C ARG A 7 15.15 17.96 -0.54
N ASP A 8 15.84 16.83 -0.46
CA ASP A 8 15.98 15.86 -1.55
C ASP A 8 14.63 15.25 -1.96
N TYR A 9 13.72 15.10 -1.00
CA TYR A 9 12.36 14.57 -1.22
C TYR A 9 11.30 15.67 -1.38
N HIS A 10 11.69 16.95 -1.43
CA HIS A 10 10.77 18.10 -1.40
C HIS A 10 9.73 18.03 -0.27
N ALA A 11 10.11 17.44 0.86
CA ALA A 11 9.29 17.25 2.04
C ALA A 11 9.58 18.32 3.10
N THR A 12 8.56 19.13 3.42
CA THR A 12 8.67 20.20 4.43
C THR A 12 8.11 19.81 5.80
N GLN A 13 7.28 18.77 5.85
CA GLN A 13 6.60 18.25 7.04
C GLN A 13 6.72 16.73 7.11
N ALA A 14 6.62 16.20 8.32
CA ALA A 14 6.53 14.78 8.61
C ALA A 14 5.67 14.56 9.86
N ALA A 15 5.15 13.35 10.01
CA ALA A 15 4.45 12.91 11.21
C ALA A 15 4.89 11.49 11.55
N ALA A 16 4.78 11.12 12.82
CA ALA A 16 5.11 9.78 13.29
C ALA A 16 4.18 9.38 14.44
N VAL A 17 3.84 8.09 14.48
CA VAL A 17 3.19 7.43 15.61
C VAL A 17 3.99 6.17 15.89
N LEU A 18 4.35 5.96 17.15
CA LEU A 18 4.85 4.69 17.66
C LEU A 18 3.80 4.15 18.63
N ALA A 19 3.32 2.94 18.35
CA ALA A 19 2.29 2.29 19.14
C ALA A 19 2.61 0.82 19.34
N ASP A 20 2.14 0.28 20.46
CA ASP A 20 2.16 -1.14 20.77
C ASP A 20 0.99 -1.86 20.06
N LEU A 21 1.09 -3.19 19.96
CA LEU A 21 0.09 -4.02 19.30
C LEU A 21 -1.27 -4.02 20.03
N ASP A 22 -1.29 -3.67 21.31
CA ASP A 22 -2.51 -3.53 22.12
C ASP A 22 -3.17 -2.14 21.98
N GLY A 23 -2.58 -1.24 21.19
CA GLY A 23 -3.06 0.11 20.95
C GLY A 23 -2.45 1.18 21.84
N GLY A 24 -1.54 0.84 22.76
CA GLY A 24 -0.84 1.83 23.58
C GLY A 24 0.05 2.75 22.75
N VAL A 25 -0.16 4.07 22.81
CA VAL A 25 0.68 5.05 22.10
C VAL A 25 1.93 5.37 22.94
N ARG A 26 3.11 5.10 22.38
CA ARG A 26 4.41 5.35 23.03
C ARG A 26 4.99 6.71 22.66
N ALA A 27 4.78 7.15 21.43
CA ALA A 27 5.20 8.47 20.97
C ALA A 27 4.33 8.94 19.81
N MET A 28 4.12 10.26 19.73
CA MET A 28 3.40 10.90 18.63
C MET A 28 4.04 12.24 18.28
N VAL A 29 4.27 12.46 16.99
CA VAL A 29 4.81 13.71 16.44
C VAL A 29 3.90 14.15 15.30
N GLY A 30 3.22 15.29 15.49
CA GLY A 30 2.23 15.81 14.53
C GLY A 30 2.79 16.73 13.43
N GLY A 31 4.06 17.12 13.51
CA GLY A 31 4.66 18.06 12.58
C GLY A 31 6.12 18.35 12.91
N ARG A 32 6.76 19.15 12.05
CA ARG A 32 8.17 19.53 12.22
C ARG A 32 8.43 20.38 13.46
N ASP A 33 7.49 21.26 13.80
CA ASP A 33 7.58 22.22 14.90
C ASP A 33 6.17 22.60 15.34
N TYR A 34 5.86 22.34 16.62
CA TYR A 34 4.56 22.64 17.21
C TYR A 34 4.31 24.15 17.39
N GLY A 35 5.37 24.93 17.66
CA GLY A 35 5.26 26.39 17.83
C GLY A 35 4.93 27.11 16.53
N THR A 36 5.29 26.51 15.39
CA THR A 36 4.93 27.03 14.05
C THR A 36 3.53 26.53 13.61
N SER A 37 3.14 25.31 14.00
CA SER A 37 1.85 24.72 13.60
C SER A 37 1.40 23.65 14.59
N GLN A 38 0.23 23.84 15.19
CA GLN A 38 -0.38 22.89 16.12
C GLN A 38 -1.18 21.78 15.42
N PHE A 39 -1.31 21.82 14.09
CA PHE A 39 -2.06 20.82 13.33
C PHE A 39 -1.37 19.45 13.41
N ASN A 40 -2.08 18.47 13.96
CA ASN A 40 -1.52 17.14 14.22
C ASN A 40 -1.72 16.22 13.01
N ARG A 41 -0.72 16.20 12.12
CA ARG A 41 -0.73 15.35 10.93
C ARG A 41 -0.71 13.85 11.22
N ALA A 42 -0.39 13.44 12.45
CA ALA A 42 -0.40 12.04 12.84
C ALA A 42 -1.83 11.47 12.95
N VAL A 43 -2.83 12.33 13.17
CA VAL A 43 -4.22 11.92 13.40
C VAL A 43 -5.20 12.58 12.42
N ASP A 44 -4.94 13.82 11.99
CA ASP A 44 -5.90 14.61 11.20
C ASP A 44 -5.56 14.69 9.70
N ALA A 45 -4.30 14.41 9.32
CA ALA A 45 -3.88 14.59 7.93
C ALA A 45 -4.22 13.37 7.06
N MET A 46 -5.31 13.45 6.30
CA MET A 46 -5.60 12.48 5.24
C MET A 46 -4.56 12.54 4.13
N ARG A 47 -3.90 11.40 3.85
CA ARG A 47 -2.93 11.24 2.76
C ARG A 47 -3.13 9.91 2.07
N GLN A 48 -2.77 9.85 0.79
CA GLN A 48 -2.73 8.57 0.09
C GLN A 48 -1.58 7.72 0.64
N PRO A 49 -1.82 6.46 1.06
CA PRO A 49 -0.78 5.58 1.58
C PRO A 49 0.19 5.09 0.50
N GLY A 50 -0.25 5.04 -0.76
CA GLY A 50 0.53 4.46 -1.85
C GLY A 50 0.81 2.97 -1.61
N SER A 51 2.04 2.52 -1.90
CA SER A 51 2.42 1.11 -1.79
C SER A 51 2.34 0.54 -0.37
N SER A 52 2.30 1.37 0.68
CA SER A 52 2.10 0.87 2.06
C SER A 52 0.71 0.26 2.28
N PHE A 53 -0.23 0.45 1.36
CA PHE A 53 -1.54 -0.21 1.39
C PHE A 53 -1.52 -1.65 0.86
N LYS A 54 -0.47 -2.06 0.12
CA LYS A 54 -0.41 -3.39 -0.49
C LYS A 54 -0.63 -4.54 0.51
N PRO A 55 -0.08 -4.55 1.74
CA PRO A 55 -0.33 -5.61 2.70
C PRO A 55 -1.81 -5.98 2.88
N TYR A 56 -2.74 -5.01 2.86
CA TYR A 56 -4.18 -5.26 2.97
C TYR A 56 -4.75 -6.00 1.74
N VAL A 57 -4.27 -5.68 0.54
CA VAL A 57 -4.63 -6.39 -0.70
C VAL A 57 -4.19 -7.85 -0.62
N TYR A 58 -2.95 -8.09 -0.17
CA TYR A 58 -2.39 -9.43 -0.07
C TYR A 58 -3.04 -10.23 1.06
N ALA A 59 -3.32 -9.62 2.21
CA ALA A 59 -4.07 -10.25 3.29
C ALA A 59 -5.46 -10.70 2.81
N THR A 60 -6.17 -9.85 2.05
CA THR A 60 -7.45 -10.20 1.43
C THR A 60 -7.29 -11.37 0.45
N ALA A 61 -6.22 -11.40 -0.34
CA ALA A 61 -5.95 -12.52 -1.24
C ALA A 61 -5.73 -13.84 -0.47
N LEU A 62 -4.97 -13.81 0.63
CA LEU A 62 -4.75 -14.98 1.49
C LEU A 62 -6.07 -15.50 2.08
N MET A 63 -6.94 -14.60 2.54
CA MET A 63 -8.30 -14.94 3.00
C MET A 63 -9.20 -15.52 1.90
N ASN A 64 -8.86 -15.30 0.62
CA ASN A 64 -9.59 -15.81 -0.54
C ASN A 64 -8.86 -16.99 -1.22
N GLY A 65 -8.06 -17.76 -0.46
CA GLY A 65 -7.48 -19.03 -0.89
C GLY A 65 -6.13 -18.93 -1.59
N PHE A 66 -5.54 -17.74 -1.70
CA PHE A 66 -4.14 -17.63 -2.12
C PHE A 66 -3.22 -18.07 -0.98
N THR A 67 -2.02 -18.52 -1.34
CA THR A 67 -0.97 -18.88 -0.39
C THR A 67 0.28 -18.06 -0.70
N PRO A 68 1.25 -17.95 0.23
CA PRO A 68 2.54 -17.32 -0.05
C PRO A 68 3.27 -17.91 -1.28
N LYS A 69 3.03 -19.19 -1.56
CA LYS A 69 3.61 -19.92 -2.70
C LYS A 69 2.78 -19.83 -3.98
N SER A 70 1.59 -19.24 -3.95
CA SER A 70 0.76 -19.06 -5.15
C SER A 70 1.55 -18.30 -6.21
N ILE A 71 1.54 -18.82 -7.43
CA ILE A 71 2.19 -18.18 -8.57
C ILE A 71 1.27 -17.08 -9.11
N VAL A 72 1.84 -15.88 -9.25
CA VAL A 72 1.21 -14.72 -9.87
C VAL A 72 2.09 -14.22 -11.01
N VAL A 73 1.45 -13.72 -12.06
CA VAL A 73 2.18 -13.25 -13.25
C VAL A 73 2.39 -11.75 -13.16
N ASP A 74 3.63 -11.32 -13.00
CA ASP A 74 4.06 -9.94 -13.21
C ASP A 74 4.15 -9.67 -14.72
N GLY A 75 3.22 -8.86 -15.23
CA GLY A 75 3.03 -8.59 -16.65
C GLY A 75 1.94 -7.54 -16.85
N PRO A 76 1.74 -7.03 -18.09
CA PRO A 76 0.73 -6.01 -18.36
C PRO A 76 -0.66 -6.36 -17.83
N VAL A 77 -1.40 -5.35 -17.38
CA VAL A 77 -2.81 -5.42 -16.99
C VAL A 77 -3.45 -4.07 -17.28
N CYS A 78 -4.69 -4.07 -17.77
CA CYS A 78 -5.44 -2.85 -18.01
C CYS A 78 -6.86 -2.99 -17.47
N ILE A 79 -7.41 -1.89 -16.95
CA ILE A 79 -8.83 -1.76 -16.62
C ILE A 79 -9.35 -0.59 -17.47
N GLY A 80 -10.06 -0.89 -18.56
CA GLY A 80 -10.36 0.11 -19.59
C GLY A 80 -9.07 0.72 -20.14
N ASN A 81 -8.99 2.05 -20.14
CA ASN A 81 -7.84 2.80 -20.65
C ASN A 81 -6.70 2.98 -19.61
N TRP A 82 -6.88 2.45 -18.40
CA TRP A 82 -5.86 2.55 -17.35
C TRP A 82 -5.00 1.30 -17.30
N CYS A 83 -3.73 1.43 -17.71
CA CYS A 83 -2.74 0.35 -17.74
C CYS A 83 -1.56 0.67 -16.82
N PRO A 84 -1.61 0.29 -15.53
CA PRO A 84 -0.54 0.58 -14.57
C PRO A 84 0.76 -0.14 -14.91
N GLN A 85 1.89 0.47 -14.52
CA GLN A 85 3.22 -0.07 -14.75
C GLN A 85 4.00 -0.23 -13.43
N ASN A 86 4.96 -1.14 -13.42
CA ASN A 86 5.94 -1.26 -12.35
C ASN A 86 6.88 -0.06 -12.35
N TYR A 87 7.41 0.31 -11.18
CA TYR A 87 8.33 1.44 -11.03
C TYR A 87 9.54 1.34 -11.99
N GLY A 88 10.14 0.14 -12.09
CA GLY A 88 11.27 -0.12 -13.00
C GLY A 88 10.89 -0.38 -14.46
N ARG A 89 9.61 -0.27 -14.83
CA ARG A 89 9.07 -0.51 -16.18
C ARG A 89 9.44 -1.86 -16.81
N SER A 90 9.77 -2.84 -15.99
CA SER A 90 10.05 -4.22 -16.38
C SER A 90 9.09 -5.20 -15.71
N TYR A 91 9.03 -6.41 -16.27
CA TYR A 91 8.18 -7.50 -15.80
C TYR A 91 9.03 -8.72 -15.45
N SER A 92 8.71 -9.34 -14.33
CA SER A 92 9.42 -10.52 -13.80
C SER A 92 8.82 -11.84 -14.27
N GLY A 93 7.70 -11.82 -14.99
CA GLY A 93 6.96 -13.03 -15.38
C GLY A 93 6.34 -13.74 -14.18
N SER A 94 6.36 -15.06 -14.18
CA SER A 94 5.79 -15.88 -13.09
C SER A 94 6.65 -15.80 -11.83
N ILE A 95 6.07 -15.25 -10.76
CA ILE A 95 6.71 -15.12 -9.45
C ILE A 95 5.79 -15.62 -8.34
N THR A 96 6.35 -15.91 -7.17
CA THR A 96 5.51 -16.22 -5.99
C THR A 96 4.83 -14.97 -5.46
N LEU A 97 3.70 -15.17 -4.76
CA LEU A 97 3.00 -14.10 -4.06
C LEU A 97 3.91 -13.42 -3.02
N THR A 98 4.77 -14.18 -2.33
CA THR A 98 5.81 -13.64 -1.44
C THR A 98 6.76 -12.70 -2.18
N THR A 99 7.30 -13.12 -3.33
CA THR A 99 8.21 -12.28 -4.13
C THR A 99 7.51 -10.99 -4.57
N ALA A 100 6.24 -11.08 -4.94
CA ALA A 100 5.46 -9.95 -5.41
C ALA A 100 5.28 -8.85 -4.35
N ILE A 101 4.98 -9.21 -3.09
CA ILE A 101 4.87 -8.23 -2.00
C ILE A 101 6.24 -7.71 -1.57
N THR A 102 7.26 -8.58 -1.47
CA THR A 102 8.63 -8.19 -1.10
C THR A 102 9.22 -7.16 -2.07
N ARG A 103 8.99 -7.33 -3.38
CA ARG A 103 9.45 -6.39 -4.40
C ARG A 103 8.48 -5.24 -4.66
N SER A 104 7.35 -5.20 -3.94
CA SER A 104 6.30 -4.20 -4.12
C SER A 104 5.88 -4.04 -5.59
N ILE A 105 5.62 -5.15 -6.28
CA ILE A 105 5.24 -5.12 -7.71
C ILE A 105 3.86 -4.44 -7.87
N ASN A 106 3.72 -3.48 -8.79
CA ASN A 106 2.55 -2.60 -8.87
C ASN A 106 1.35 -3.26 -9.57
N VAL A 107 1.61 -4.11 -10.57
CA VAL A 107 0.54 -4.77 -11.32
C VAL A 107 -0.14 -5.88 -10.53
N ILE A 108 0.54 -6.48 -9.55
CA ILE A 108 0.01 -7.63 -8.80
C ILE A 108 -1.23 -7.28 -7.96
N PRO A 109 -1.26 -6.20 -7.15
CA PRO A 109 -2.49 -5.77 -6.47
C PRO A 109 -3.72 -5.61 -7.38
N VAL A 110 -3.50 -5.13 -8.61
CA VAL A 110 -4.58 -4.94 -9.59
C VAL A 110 -5.11 -6.29 -10.08
N LYS A 111 -4.19 -7.21 -10.42
CA LYS A 111 -4.54 -8.59 -10.80
C LYS A 111 -5.22 -9.36 -9.66
N LEU A 112 -4.76 -9.20 -8.43
CA LEU A 112 -5.40 -9.78 -7.24
C LEU A 112 -6.82 -9.25 -7.07
N SER A 113 -7.05 -7.95 -7.24
CA SER A 113 -8.40 -7.38 -7.19
C SER A 113 -9.31 -8.03 -8.24
N ILE A 114 -8.85 -8.17 -9.49
CA ILE A 114 -9.61 -8.85 -10.55
C ILE A 114 -9.92 -10.30 -10.15
N ALA A 115 -8.92 -11.05 -9.66
CA ALA A 115 -9.09 -12.45 -9.25
C ALA A 115 -10.08 -12.62 -8.08
N ILE A 116 -9.94 -11.83 -7.02
CA ILE A 116 -10.83 -11.82 -5.84
C ILE A 116 -12.28 -11.46 -6.24
N GLY A 117 -12.42 -10.58 -7.23
CA GLY A 117 -13.68 -10.19 -7.84
C GLY A 117 -14.18 -11.13 -8.92
N LYS A 118 -13.56 -12.31 -9.12
CA LYS A 118 -13.93 -13.30 -10.16
C LYS A 118 -14.03 -12.69 -11.57
N GLY A 119 -13.05 -11.85 -11.93
CA GLY A 119 -13.01 -11.11 -13.20
C GLY A 119 -13.48 -9.65 -13.09
N ASN A 120 -14.11 -9.25 -11.99
CA ASN A 120 -14.59 -7.88 -11.78
C ASN A 120 -13.71 -7.10 -10.79
N ALA A 121 -12.87 -6.20 -11.31
CA ALA A 121 -11.96 -5.39 -10.49
C ALA A 121 -12.69 -4.49 -9.47
N LYS A 122 -13.90 -4.01 -9.77
CA LYS A 122 -14.70 -3.18 -8.85
C LYS A 122 -15.21 -4.01 -7.67
N ALA A 123 -15.67 -5.24 -7.95
CA ALA A 123 -16.11 -6.17 -6.92
C ALA A 123 -14.94 -6.61 -6.02
N GLY A 124 -13.76 -6.88 -6.60
CA GLY A 124 -12.55 -7.19 -5.83
C GLY A 124 -12.10 -6.04 -4.94
N ARG A 125 -12.08 -4.82 -5.47
CA ARG A 125 -11.78 -3.60 -4.70
C ARG A 125 -12.72 -3.47 -3.50
N ALA A 126 -14.02 -3.73 -3.67
CA ALA A 126 -14.99 -3.61 -2.59
C ALA A 126 -14.64 -4.54 -1.41
N LYS A 127 -14.23 -5.78 -1.71
CA LYS A 127 -13.75 -6.74 -0.70
C LYS A 127 -12.45 -6.29 -0.02
N ILE A 128 -11.49 -5.79 -0.79
CA ILE A 128 -10.20 -5.30 -0.26
C ILE A 128 -10.39 -4.09 0.66
N ALA A 129 -11.25 -3.16 0.28
CA ALA A 129 -11.49 -1.93 1.03
C ALA A 129 -12.33 -2.16 2.29
N ARG A 130 -13.03 -3.29 2.38
CA ARG A 130 -13.89 -3.67 3.50
C ARG A 130 -13.72 -5.16 3.83
N PRO A 131 -12.58 -5.57 4.39
CA PRO A 131 -12.28 -6.99 4.63
C PRO A 131 -13.17 -7.66 5.70
N HIS A 132 -14.00 -6.89 6.42
CA HIS A 132 -14.87 -7.37 7.52
C HIS A 132 -16.35 -6.98 7.38
N ALA A 133 -16.81 -6.67 6.16
CA ALA A 133 -18.23 -6.41 5.87
C ALA A 133 -18.90 -7.62 5.23
#